data_AF-A0A932XM10-F1
#
_entry.id   AF-A0A932XM10-F1
#
_cell.length_a   1.000
_cell.length_b   1.000
_cell.length_c   1.000
_cell.angle_alpha   90.00
_cell.angle_beta   90.00
_cell.angle_gamma   90.00
#
_symmetry.space_group_name_H-M   'P 1'
#
loop_
_entity.id
_entity.type
_entity.pdbx_description
1 polymer ?
#
loop_
_entity_poly.entity_id
_entity_poly.type
_entity_poly.pdbx_seq_one_letter_code
_entity_poly.pdbx_strand_id
1 'polypeptide(L)'
;MDADRFEALLEQRFRGVDRRAMAGEIRNHDARRDDAFDVGHVRRRIRFHGQIAAPVQTMLRDWVPELLAHAAGQGVRLRDLNHELNIYTPPAYEQARGRPLPPGMRLPATADRFLAQAKVYSVTLVLPRAVRSAEEVLGAIRALLARLLCEIWLRDEVFTLEAYREEAPQPMSLGLPEMLRLLAEEPLSTRRIAQALETHARAIGLNPRRAAKQVRASYFGTLLEAARKNALSADEQALVREAMDTYLAALSAQVPQRVAAMVEAVETLNAQLGFLPPDEAPEYLALREKNPLHYLRSAKLRLEFLLEALGALLEHVDQLGADDLVLSPLLEQRVEGYLAELRAQRLARPYLLEGVRLSDELAQQREAFPLEVHALLQRLPRTEHPERAFKSLSRKIANSIYQRLYGSLVLVQAWIKARDQGTAQTFVASERFTRLKAALANFRFRRPLLEALFLRLGVVLDAAEAQGPTDTGASRKLRLPRDELTRAWSGFLPHVLLVSFFADGTRLPKFDAARYRRRVVASLARQAAAGQGAARLTTLLHHVYAGAEDEGLAPLLEQLRSPTGTWRFVVQQALAPPAGARPIDVPKRGPGEAPAEDEDDGLQRLHALADVLLRARTSSQRNAIVIGKRATTAP
;
A
#
# COMPACT_ATOMS: atom_id res chain seq x y z
N MET A 1 -38.20 9.54 39.11
CA MET A 1 -38.59 8.58 38.05
C MET A 1 -37.75 7.35 38.29
N ASP A 2 -38.37 6.23 38.69
CA ASP A 2 -37.65 4.98 39.00
C ASP A 2 -36.96 4.41 37.77
N ALA A 3 -35.71 3.95 37.96
CA ALA A 3 -34.89 3.34 36.92
C ALA A 3 -35.58 2.13 36.26
N ASP A 4 -36.33 1.35 37.04
CA ASP A 4 -37.08 0.19 36.55
C ASP A 4 -38.24 0.60 35.64
N ARG A 5 -38.83 1.78 35.86
CA ARG A 5 -39.90 2.32 35.02
C ARG A 5 -39.37 2.89 33.70
N PHE A 6 -38.10 3.33 33.69
CA PHE A 6 -37.40 3.78 32.50
C PHE A 6 -36.93 2.60 31.62
N GLU A 7 -36.43 1.52 32.23
CA GLU A 7 -36.12 0.26 31.51
C GLU A 7 -37.37 -0.39 30.93
N ALA A 8 -38.48 -0.44 31.66
CA ALA A 8 -39.74 -0.98 31.15
C ALA A 8 -40.29 -0.15 29.97
N LEU A 9 -40.16 1.19 30.00
CA LEU A 9 -40.53 2.08 28.90
C LEU A 9 -39.60 1.93 27.68
N LEU A 10 -38.32 1.63 27.89
CA LEU A 10 -37.36 1.33 26.82
C LEU A 10 -37.65 -0.02 26.16
N GLU A 11 -37.95 -1.06 26.93
CA GLU A 11 -38.34 -2.37 26.38
C GLU A 11 -39.67 -2.31 25.59
N GLN A 12 -40.64 -1.49 26.04
CA GLN A 12 -41.93 -1.36 25.36
C GLN A 12 -41.84 -0.58 24.04
N ARG A 13 -40.94 0.42 23.95
CA ARG A 13 -40.81 1.31 22.78
C ARG A 13 -40.02 0.68 21.62
N PHE A 14 -39.26 -0.39 21.84
CA PHE A 14 -38.42 -1.03 20.83
C PHE A 14 -38.89 -2.43 20.39
N ARG A 15 -40.12 -2.84 20.71
CA ARG A 15 -40.68 -4.17 20.36
C ARG A 15 -41.06 -4.38 18.89
N GLY A 16 -40.68 -3.52 17.95
CA GLY A 16 -41.16 -3.63 16.56
C GLY A 16 -40.18 -3.32 15.44
N VAL A 17 -38.94 -2.92 15.73
CA VAL A 17 -37.95 -2.67 14.69
C VAL A 17 -36.76 -3.55 14.99
N ASP A 18 -36.59 -4.61 14.19
CA ASP A 18 -35.41 -5.44 14.24
C ASP A 18 -34.21 -4.60 13.76
N ARG A 19 -33.61 -3.87 14.72
CA ARG A 19 -32.46 -2.99 14.52
C ARG A 19 -31.26 -3.75 13.96
N ARG A 20 -31.20 -5.07 14.11
CA ARG A 20 -30.16 -5.90 13.48
C ARG A 20 -30.47 -6.16 12.01
N ALA A 21 -31.74 -6.37 11.64
CA ALA A 21 -32.15 -6.48 10.24
C ALA A 21 -31.94 -5.15 9.48
N MET A 22 -32.37 -4.02 10.04
CA MET A 22 -32.25 -2.72 9.37
C MET A 22 -30.80 -2.18 9.36
N ALA A 23 -30.02 -2.39 10.43
CA ALA A 23 -28.58 -2.10 10.40
C ALA A 23 -27.79 -3.10 9.55
N GLY A 24 -28.35 -4.29 9.28
CA GLY A 24 -27.84 -5.25 8.31
C GLY A 24 -28.18 -4.84 6.88
N GLU A 25 -29.39 -4.34 6.62
CA GLU A 25 -29.82 -3.83 5.32
C GLU A 25 -29.12 -2.53 4.94
N ILE A 26 -28.91 -1.61 5.89
CA ILE A 26 -28.14 -0.37 5.66
C ILE A 26 -26.65 -0.68 5.49
N ARG A 27 -26.06 -1.60 6.28
CA ARG A 27 -24.68 -2.08 6.05
C ARG A 27 -24.54 -2.81 4.71
N ASN A 28 -25.54 -3.59 4.32
CA ASN A 28 -25.55 -4.25 3.02
C ASN A 28 -25.81 -3.24 1.89
N HIS A 29 -26.57 -2.17 2.13
CA HIS A 29 -26.83 -1.12 1.14
C HIS A 29 -25.60 -0.23 0.93
N ASP A 30 -24.92 0.16 2.00
CA ASP A 30 -23.68 0.96 1.97
C ASP A 30 -22.49 0.13 1.48
N ALA A 31 -22.37 -1.14 1.88
CA ALA A 31 -21.39 -2.06 1.29
C ALA A 31 -21.64 -2.27 -0.21
N ARG A 32 -22.91 -2.41 -0.65
CA ARG A 32 -23.25 -2.52 -2.07
C ARG A 32 -22.99 -1.22 -2.86
N ARG A 33 -22.99 -0.06 -2.20
CA ARG A 33 -22.79 1.25 -2.82
C ARG A 33 -21.31 1.61 -2.97
N ASP A 34 -20.45 1.16 -2.05
CA ASP A 34 -18.99 1.32 -2.12
C ASP A 34 -18.26 0.15 -2.83
N ASP A 35 -18.92 -1.01 -3.03
CA ASP A 35 -18.36 -2.17 -3.77
C ASP A 35 -18.76 -2.31 -5.24
N ALA A 36 -19.72 -1.52 -5.75
CA ALA A 36 -20.10 -1.64 -7.16
C ALA A 36 -18.99 -1.10 -8.07
N PHE A 37 -18.32 -1.99 -8.80
CA PHE A 37 -17.36 -1.60 -9.85
C PHE A 37 -18.08 -0.76 -10.91
N ASP A 38 -17.77 0.53 -11.00
CA ASP A 38 -18.42 1.44 -11.95
C ASP A 38 -17.87 1.26 -13.38
N VAL A 39 -18.49 0.32 -14.10
CA VAL A 39 -18.24 0.03 -15.53
C VAL A 39 -18.37 1.30 -16.38
N GLY A 40 -19.36 2.16 -16.07
CA GLY A 40 -19.62 3.40 -16.80
C GLY A 40 -18.50 4.42 -16.63
N HIS A 41 -17.93 4.50 -15.44
CA HIS A 41 -16.77 5.36 -15.17
C HIS A 41 -15.53 4.94 -15.96
N VAL A 42 -15.18 3.65 -15.92
CA VAL A 42 -14.02 3.14 -16.67
C VAL A 42 -14.23 3.34 -18.18
N ARG A 43 -15.46 3.13 -18.67
CA ARG A 43 -15.80 3.35 -20.09
C ARG A 43 -15.50 4.78 -20.55
N ARG A 44 -15.74 5.80 -19.70
CA ARG A 44 -15.44 7.22 -20.01
C ARG A 44 -13.95 7.54 -20.02
N ARG A 45 -13.11 6.68 -19.43
CA ARG A 45 -11.65 6.85 -19.36
C ARG A 45 -10.90 6.23 -20.55
N ILE A 46 -11.60 5.51 -21.44
CA ILE A 46 -10.99 4.95 -22.66
C ILE A 46 -10.98 6.01 -23.77
N ARG A 47 -9.77 6.36 -24.23
CA ARG A 47 -9.52 7.32 -25.30
C ARG A 47 -8.92 6.61 -26.51
N PHE A 48 -9.45 6.87 -27.70
CA PHE A 48 -8.98 6.30 -28.96
C PHE A 48 -8.30 7.39 -29.80
N HIS A 49 -7.16 7.05 -30.39
CA HIS A 49 -6.32 7.98 -31.14
C HIS A 49 -5.93 7.37 -32.50
N GLY A 50 -6.20 8.11 -33.57
CA GLY A 50 -6.04 7.66 -34.95
C GLY A 50 -7.26 6.90 -35.49
N GLN A 51 -7.16 6.45 -36.75
CA GLN A 51 -8.25 5.74 -37.43
C GLN A 51 -8.31 4.27 -36.98
N ILE A 52 -9.11 3.98 -35.96
CA ILE A 52 -9.42 2.62 -35.49
C ILE A 52 -10.83 2.26 -35.97
N ALA A 53 -11.01 1.06 -36.53
CA ALA A 53 -12.31 0.61 -37.03
C ALA A 53 -13.39 0.64 -35.94
N ALA A 54 -14.58 1.18 -36.26
CA ALA A 54 -15.66 1.35 -35.29
C ALA A 54 -16.06 0.06 -34.53
N PRO A 55 -16.16 -1.12 -35.19
CA PRO A 55 -16.44 -2.37 -34.48
C PRO A 55 -15.41 -2.69 -33.39
N VAL A 56 -14.13 -2.43 -33.66
CA VAL A 56 -13.02 -2.66 -32.71
C VAL A 56 -13.11 -1.68 -31.54
N GLN A 57 -13.45 -0.42 -31.79
CA GLN A 57 -13.65 0.57 -30.72
C GLN A 57 -14.81 0.17 -29.80
N THR A 58 -15.94 -0.26 -30.36
CA THR A 58 -17.10 -0.73 -29.59
C THR A 58 -16.75 -1.94 -28.73
N MET A 59 -16.14 -2.98 -29.32
CA MET A 59 -15.73 -4.18 -28.59
C MET A 59 -14.79 -3.86 -27.43
N LEU A 60 -13.78 -3.00 -27.64
CA LEU A 60 -12.86 -2.59 -26.57
C LEU A 60 -13.55 -1.75 -25.50
N ARG A 61 -14.45 -0.84 -25.89
CA ARG A 61 -15.16 0.06 -24.98
C ARG A 61 -16.17 -0.67 -24.10
N ASP A 62 -16.76 -1.75 -24.61
CA ASP A 62 -17.75 -2.53 -23.88
C ASP A 62 -17.08 -3.64 -23.04
N TRP A 63 -16.19 -4.43 -23.64
CA TRP A 63 -15.64 -5.60 -22.96
C TRP A 63 -14.56 -5.28 -21.93
N VAL A 64 -13.74 -4.22 -22.12
CA VAL A 64 -12.66 -3.93 -21.16
C VAL A 64 -13.23 -3.57 -19.77
N PRO A 65 -14.19 -2.63 -19.63
CA PRO A 65 -14.80 -2.34 -18.34
C PRO A 65 -15.50 -3.54 -17.72
N GLU A 66 -16.21 -4.35 -18.51
CA GLU A 66 -16.92 -5.54 -18.02
C GLU A 66 -15.96 -6.65 -17.55
N LEU A 67 -14.84 -6.85 -18.25
CA LEU A 67 -13.80 -7.79 -17.84
C LEU A 67 -13.11 -7.37 -16.54
N LEU A 68 -12.91 -6.06 -16.33
CA LEU A 68 -12.37 -5.56 -15.07
C LEU A 68 -13.37 -5.73 -13.92
N ALA A 69 -14.67 -5.53 -14.17
CA ALA A 69 -15.72 -5.82 -13.19
C ALA A 69 -15.78 -7.32 -12.86
N HIS A 70 -15.69 -8.17 -13.87
CA HIS A 70 -15.63 -9.63 -13.72
C HIS A 70 -14.41 -10.07 -12.90
N ALA A 71 -13.24 -9.49 -13.16
CA ALA A 71 -12.03 -9.75 -12.38
C ALA A 71 -12.16 -9.29 -10.92
N ALA A 72 -12.78 -8.13 -10.68
CA ALA A 72 -13.05 -7.64 -9.34
C ALA A 72 -13.97 -8.60 -8.57
N GLY A 73 -14.98 -9.17 -9.23
CA GLY A 73 -15.84 -10.22 -8.67
C GLY A 73 -15.10 -11.51 -8.30
N GLN A 74 -13.94 -11.77 -8.92
CA GLN A 74 -13.05 -12.89 -8.56
C GLN A 74 -11.94 -12.50 -7.57
N GLY A 75 -11.98 -11.30 -7.01
CA GLY A 75 -11.03 -10.83 -5.99
C GLY A 75 -9.80 -10.10 -6.52
N VAL A 76 -9.72 -9.83 -7.83
CA VAL A 76 -8.66 -9.03 -8.47
C VAL A 76 -9.21 -7.66 -8.86
N ARG A 77 -9.12 -6.68 -7.93
CA ARG A 77 -9.66 -5.33 -8.09
C ARG A 77 -8.52 -4.32 -8.18
N LEU A 78 -8.58 -3.42 -9.16
CA LEU A 78 -7.69 -2.26 -9.23
C LEU A 78 -7.96 -1.33 -8.05
N ARG A 79 -6.89 -0.80 -7.46
CA ARG A 79 -6.96 0.15 -6.33
C ARG A 79 -7.73 1.42 -6.69
N ASP A 80 -7.53 1.92 -7.92
CA ASP A 80 -8.17 3.13 -8.42
C ASP A 80 -8.72 2.91 -9.84
N LEU A 81 -9.99 3.28 -10.06
CA LEU A 81 -10.67 3.19 -11.35
C LEU A 81 -10.43 4.41 -12.25
N ASN A 82 -9.70 5.43 -11.78
CA ASN A 82 -9.38 6.64 -12.53
C ASN A 82 -8.19 6.51 -13.49
N HIS A 83 -7.62 5.31 -13.64
CA HIS A 83 -6.57 5.06 -14.63
C HIS A 83 -7.02 5.47 -16.04
N GLU A 84 -6.15 6.16 -16.77
CA GLU A 84 -6.42 6.60 -18.13
C GLU A 84 -6.00 5.51 -19.12
N LEU A 85 -6.89 5.13 -20.04
CA LEU A 85 -6.62 4.09 -21.04
C LEU A 85 -6.57 4.73 -22.42
N ASN A 86 -5.36 4.90 -22.97
CA ASN A 86 -5.13 5.56 -24.24
C ASN A 86 -4.76 4.53 -25.33
N ILE A 87 -5.60 4.39 -26.34
CA ILE A 87 -5.48 3.37 -27.40
C ILE A 87 -5.11 4.06 -28.71
N TYR A 88 -3.96 3.70 -29.29
CA TYR A 88 -3.41 4.34 -30.47
C TYR A 88 -3.30 3.38 -31.66
N THR A 89 -3.45 3.92 -32.87
CA THR A 89 -2.82 3.33 -34.06
C THR A 89 -1.32 3.62 -34.08
N PRO A 90 -0.49 2.84 -34.80
CA PRO A 90 0.94 3.10 -34.88
C PRO A 90 1.27 4.54 -35.33
N PRO A 91 0.67 5.09 -36.41
CA PRO A 91 0.94 6.47 -36.82
C PRO A 91 0.54 7.51 -35.76
N ALA A 92 -0.60 7.31 -35.09
CA ALA A 92 -1.06 8.24 -34.06
C ALA A 92 -0.15 8.22 -32.81
N TYR A 93 0.38 7.06 -32.45
CA TYR A 93 1.35 6.94 -31.35
C TYR A 93 2.66 7.66 -31.68
N GLU A 94 3.19 7.47 -32.88
CA GLU A 94 4.44 8.08 -33.33
C GLU A 94 4.31 9.61 -33.38
N GLN A 95 3.17 10.11 -33.88
CA GLN A 95 2.85 11.54 -33.88
C GLN A 95 2.74 12.10 -32.46
N ALA A 96 2.03 11.42 -31.56
CA ALA A 96 1.83 11.88 -30.18
C ALA A 96 3.10 11.82 -29.32
N ARG A 97 4.03 10.91 -29.62
CA ARG A 97 5.27 10.71 -28.84
C ARG A 97 6.52 11.31 -29.49
N GLY A 98 6.43 11.81 -30.72
CA GLY A 98 7.54 12.40 -31.47
C GLY A 98 8.68 11.42 -31.77
N ARG A 99 8.40 10.10 -31.76
CA ARG A 99 9.39 9.05 -31.99
C ARG A 99 8.77 7.84 -32.70
N PRO A 100 9.46 7.21 -33.66
CA PRO A 100 8.99 6.00 -34.32
C PRO A 100 8.92 4.83 -33.33
N LEU A 101 8.08 3.84 -33.62
CA LEU A 101 8.09 2.58 -32.88
C LEU A 101 9.41 1.82 -33.13
N PRO A 102 9.96 1.13 -32.12
CA PRO A 102 11.15 0.32 -32.30
C PRO A 102 10.98 -0.73 -33.42
N PRO A 103 12.00 -0.91 -34.29
CA PRO A 103 11.93 -1.89 -35.37
C PRO A 103 11.77 -3.30 -34.79
N GLY A 104 10.83 -4.08 -35.35
CA GLY A 104 10.55 -5.45 -34.91
C GLY A 104 9.66 -5.59 -33.67
N MET A 105 9.13 -4.50 -33.11
CA MET A 105 8.17 -4.57 -32.00
C MET A 105 6.91 -5.33 -32.40
N ARG A 106 6.54 -6.35 -31.61
CA ARG A 106 5.27 -7.09 -31.80
C ARG A 106 4.11 -6.26 -31.27
N LEU A 107 3.07 -6.10 -32.08
CA LEU A 107 1.82 -5.43 -31.70
C LEU A 107 0.72 -6.49 -31.50
N PRO A 108 -0.23 -6.29 -30.58
CA PRO A 108 -0.42 -5.10 -29.74
C PRO A 108 0.63 -4.97 -28.63
N ALA A 109 1.00 -3.73 -28.29
CA ALA A 109 1.99 -3.43 -27.26
C ALA A 109 1.45 -2.46 -26.21
N THR A 110 1.86 -2.61 -24.96
CA THR A 110 1.42 -1.76 -23.84
C THR A 110 2.56 -1.05 -23.14
N ALA A 111 2.26 0.13 -22.62
CA ALA A 111 3.12 0.91 -21.75
C ALA A 111 2.27 1.55 -20.64
N ASP A 112 2.86 1.83 -19.49
CA ASP A 112 2.24 2.61 -18.42
C ASP A 112 3.16 3.76 -18.01
N ARG A 113 2.54 4.81 -17.49
CA ARG A 113 3.23 5.90 -16.82
C ARG A 113 2.45 6.23 -15.56
N PHE A 114 3.11 6.14 -14.41
CA PHE A 114 2.52 6.57 -13.15
C PHE A 114 2.45 8.10 -13.08
N LEU A 115 1.26 8.63 -12.78
CA LEU A 115 1.01 10.05 -12.61
C LEU A 115 1.00 10.36 -11.11
N ALA A 116 2.19 10.64 -10.56
CA ALA A 116 2.40 10.78 -9.11
C ALA A 116 1.44 11.77 -8.42
N GLN A 117 1.08 12.86 -9.11
CA GLN A 117 0.19 13.90 -8.59
C GLN A 117 -1.25 13.41 -8.36
N ALA A 118 -1.73 12.48 -9.19
CA ALA A 118 -3.08 11.93 -9.12
C ALA A 118 -3.09 10.50 -8.56
N LYS A 119 -1.92 9.93 -8.24
CA LYS A 119 -1.74 8.53 -7.79
C LYS A 119 -2.44 7.50 -8.71
N VAL A 120 -2.51 7.77 -10.02
CA VAL A 120 -3.11 6.89 -11.03
C VAL A 120 -2.16 6.61 -12.19
N TYR A 121 -2.42 5.56 -12.96
CA TYR A 121 -1.64 5.24 -14.15
C TYR A 121 -2.30 5.77 -15.43
N SER A 122 -1.48 6.28 -16.34
CA SER A 122 -1.84 6.45 -17.75
C SER A 122 -1.30 5.26 -18.53
N VAL A 123 -2.18 4.34 -18.90
CA VAL A 123 -1.88 3.14 -19.68
C VAL A 123 -2.08 3.41 -21.16
N THR A 124 -1.07 3.08 -21.96
CA THR A 124 -1.07 3.19 -23.41
C THR A 124 -1.12 1.80 -24.04
N LEU A 125 -2.00 1.61 -25.03
CA LEU A 125 -2.09 0.42 -25.87
C LEU A 125 -1.90 0.83 -27.33
N VAL A 126 -0.94 0.23 -28.02
CA VAL A 126 -0.74 0.42 -29.46
C VAL A 126 -1.25 -0.80 -30.20
N LEU A 127 -2.26 -0.62 -31.06
CA LEU A 127 -2.85 -1.68 -31.86
C LEU A 127 -2.04 -1.94 -33.14
N PRO A 128 -2.14 -3.14 -33.74
CA PRO A 128 -1.68 -3.39 -35.11
C PRO A 128 -2.37 -2.44 -36.11
N ARG A 129 -1.73 -2.19 -37.27
CA ARG A 129 -2.30 -1.31 -38.33
C ARG A 129 -3.66 -1.78 -38.83
N ALA A 130 -3.91 -3.07 -38.83
CA ALA A 130 -5.21 -3.65 -39.14
C ALA A 130 -5.55 -4.69 -38.08
N VAL A 131 -6.74 -4.56 -37.49
CA VAL A 131 -7.34 -5.56 -36.60
C VAL A 131 -8.51 -6.17 -37.36
N ARG A 132 -8.36 -7.42 -37.82
CA ARG A 132 -9.24 -8.09 -38.79
C ARG A 132 -10.09 -9.20 -38.19
N SER A 133 -9.80 -9.63 -36.96
CA SER A 133 -10.49 -10.74 -36.32
C SER A 133 -10.78 -10.50 -34.84
N ALA A 134 -11.76 -11.22 -34.31
CA ALA A 134 -12.03 -11.23 -32.87
C ALA A 134 -10.83 -11.75 -32.06
N GLU A 135 -10.02 -12.67 -32.60
CA GLU A 135 -8.82 -13.18 -31.94
C GLU A 135 -7.75 -12.10 -31.75
N GLU A 136 -7.61 -11.19 -32.72
CA GLU A 136 -6.72 -10.03 -32.61
C GLU A 136 -7.23 -9.00 -31.57
N VAL A 137 -8.54 -8.80 -31.47
CA VAL A 137 -9.16 -7.99 -30.40
C VAL A 137 -8.92 -8.63 -29.03
N LEU A 138 -9.11 -9.93 -28.90
CA LEU A 138 -8.78 -10.67 -27.67
C LEU A 138 -7.28 -10.60 -27.35
N GLY A 139 -6.41 -10.55 -28.36
CA GLY A 139 -4.98 -10.25 -28.19
C GLY A 139 -4.71 -8.88 -27.56
N ALA A 140 -5.40 -7.85 -28.04
CA ALA A 140 -5.30 -6.49 -27.50
C ALA A 140 -5.83 -6.39 -26.06
N ILE A 141 -6.97 -7.04 -25.78
CA ILE A 141 -7.55 -7.12 -24.44
C ILE A 141 -6.59 -7.84 -23.48
N ARG A 142 -6.00 -8.98 -23.89
CA ARG A 142 -5.00 -9.67 -23.06
C ARG A 142 -3.82 -8.79 -22.71
N ALA A 143 -3.27 -8.06 -23.68
CA ALA A 143 -2.14 -7.16 -23.44
C ALA A 143 -2.52 -6.06 -22.42
N LEU A 144 -3.74 -5.54 -22.52
CA LEU A 144 -4.25 -4.52 -21.59
C LEU A 144 -4.50 -5.09 -20.18
N LEU A 145 -5.12 -6.27 -20.07
CA LEU A 145 -5.34 -6.94 -18.79
C LEU A 145 -4.02 -7.35 -18.12
N ALA A 146 -3.03 -7.80 -18.89
CA ALA A 146 -1.69 -8.08 -18.36
C ALA A 146 -1.05 -6.83 -17.74
N ARG A 147 -1.26 -5.64 -18.34
CA ARG A 147 -0.77 -4.40 -17.74
C ARG A 147 -1.55 -3.99 -16.49
N LEU A 148 -2.88 -4.01 -16.55
CA LEU A 148 -3.75 -3.52 -15.46
C LEU A 148 -3.81 -4.49 -14.27
N LEU A 149 -4.18 -5.75 -14.53
CA LEU A 149 -4.49 -6.75 -13.49
C LEU A 149 -3.30 -7.64 -13.13
N CYS A 150 -2.19 -7.52 -13.84
CA CYS A 150 -0.97 -8.24 -13.50
C CYS A 150 0.13 -7.27 -13.08
N GLU A 151 0.65 -6.43 -13.97
CA GLU A 151 1.77 -5.54 -13.60
C GLU A 151 1.38 -4.48 -12.55
N ILE A 152 0.34 -3.67 -12.83
CA ILE A 152 -0.09 -2.59 -11.93
C ILE A 152 -0.68 -3.17 -10.65
N TRP A 153 -1.63 -4.10 -10.77
CA TRP A 153 -2.25 -4.72 -9.60
C TRP A 153 -1.25 -5.46 -8.70
N LEU A 154 -0.32 -6.27 -9.24
CA LEU A 154 0.69 -6.92 -8.40
C LEU A 154 1.57 -5.89 -7.71
N ARG A 155 1.97 -4.82 -8.41
CA ARG A 155 2.82 -3.76 -7.85
C ARG A 155 2.13 -3.04 -6.69
N ASP A 156 0.86 -2.70 -6.83
CA ASP A 156 0.14 -1.87 -5.86
C ASP A 156 -0.44 -2.70 -4.70
N GLU A 157 -0.94 -3.90 -4.98
CA GLU A 157 -1.73 -4.69 -4.02
C GLU A 157 -0.99 -5.92 -3.44
N VAL A 158 -0.06 -6.52 -4.19
CA VAL A 158 0.59 -7.77 -3.77
C VAL A 158 2.03 -7.56 -3.31
N PHE A 159 2.84 -6.84 -4.07
CA PHE A 159 4.26 -6.63 -3.77
C PHE A 159 4.51 -5.57 -2.70
N THR A 160 3.49 -4.80 -2.34
CA THR A 160 3.46 -3.94 -1.16
C THR A 160 3.34 -4.75 0.14
N LEU A 161 2.86 -6.00 0.06
CA LEU A 161 2.69 -6.88 1.21
C LEU A 161 4.05 -7.30 1.77
N GLU A 162 4.09 -7.43 3.09
CA GLU A 162 5.31 -7.73 3.84
C GLU A 162 6.01 -8.99 3.34
N ALA A 163 5.23 -9.99 2.95
CA ALA A 163 5.71 -11.28 2.48
C ALA A 163 6.55 -11.22 1.20
N TYR A 164 6.47 -10.11 0.44
CA TYR A 164 7.20 -9.87 -0.80
C TYR A 164 8.30 -8.85 -0.66
N ARG A 165 8.43 -8.13 0.45
CA ARG A 165 9.51 -7.14 0.62
C ARG A 165 10.84 -7.81 0.29
N GLU A 166 11.43 -7.38 -0.81
CA GLU A 166 12.74 -7.82 -1.24
C GLU A 166 13.76 -7.32 -0.22
N GLU A 167 14.10 -8.16 0.76
CA GLU A 167 15.29 -7.97 1.58
C GLU A 167 16.53 -8.31 0.73
N ALA A 168 16.72 -7.63 -0.42
CA ALA A 168 18.08 -7.26 -0.73
C ALA A 168 18.40 -6.16 0.27
N PRO A 169 19.44 -6.27 1.12
CA PRO A 169 19.91 -5.11 1.85
C PRO A 169 20.28 -4.07 0.80
N GLN A 170 19.38 -3.13 0.52
CA GLN A 170 19.77 -1.94 -0.20
C GLN A 170 20.79 -1.26 0.69
N PRO A 171 21.97 -0.90 0.19
CA PRO A 171 22.85 -0.04 0.96
C PRO A 171 22.03 1.18 1.35
N MET A 172 21.91 1.42 2.65
CA MET A 172 21.09 2.50 3.21
C MET A 172 21.49 3.81 2.53
N SER A 173 20.64 4.29 1.62
CA SER A 173 20.92 5.50 0.86
C SER A 173 20.28 6.68 1.58
N LEU A 174 21.02 7.22 2.55
CA LEU A 174 20.67 8.51 3.15
C LEU A 174 21.28 9.61 2.29
N GLY A 175 20.50 10.64 1.97
CA GLY A 175 21.06 11.87 1.45
C GLY A 175 21.88 12.59 2.53
N LEU A 176 22.74 13.51 2.10
CA LEU A 176 23.54 14.33 3.01
C LEU A 176 22.68 15.11 4.05
N PRO A 177 21.51 15.69 3.70
CA PRO A 177 20.64 16.32 4.68
C PRO A 177 20.11 15.36 5.75
N GLU A 178 19.75 14.14 5.37
CA GLU A 178 19.27 13.10 6.28
C GLU A 178 20.38 12.63 7.23
N MET A 179 21.60 12.43 6.71
CA MET A 179 22.78 12.10 7.52
C MET A 179 23.03 13.17 8.59
N LEU A 180 23.03 14.44 8.20
CA LEU A 180 23.27 15.57 9.12
C LEU A 180 22.21 15.65 10.22
N ARG A 181 20.93 15.46 9.87
CA ARG A 181 19.82 15.44 10.85
C ARG A 181 19.93 14.29 11.83
N LEU A 182 20.30 13.11 11.35
CA LEU A 182 20.46 11.95 12.22
C LEU A 182 21.67 12.11 13.15
N LEU A 183 22.80 12.55 12.62
CA LEU A 183 24.00 12.82 13.42
C LEU A 183 23.79 13.94 14.44
N ALA A 184 22.86 14.89 14.21
CA ALA A 184 22.53 15.93 15.17
C ALA A 184 21.90 15.38 16.47
N GLU A 185 21.14 14.29 16.38
CA GLU A 185 20.39 13.70 17.51
C GLU A 185 21.16 12.57 18.21
N GLU A 186 22.02 11.86 17.49
CA GLU A 186 22.70 10.67 18.01
C GLU A 186 24.01 11.03 18.72
N PRO A 187 24.25 10.58 19.96
CA PRO A 187 25.41 11.01 20.77
C PRO A 187 26.75 10.42 20.29
N LEU A 188 26.76 9.55 19.29
CA LEU A 188 27.94 8.86 18.81
C LEU A 188 28.85 9.82 18.02
N SER A 189 30.13 9.91 18.40
CA SER A 189 31.10 10.83 17.79
C SER A 189 32.39 10.09 17.42
N THR A 190 32.87 10.30 16.20
CA THR A 190 34.29 10.02 15.87
C THR A 190 35.19 11.06 16.55
N ARG A 191 36.50 10.80 16.63
CA ARG A 191 37.46 11.76 17.20
C ARG A 191 37.42 13.11 16.50
N ARG A 192 37.30 13.10 15.16
CA ARG A 192 37.24 14.31 14.34
C ARG A 192 35.95 15.11 14.60
N ILE A 193 34.80 14.44 14.73
CA ILE A 193 33.55 15.09 15.13
C ILE A 193 33.64 15.68 16.54
N ALA A 194 34.23 14.95 17.50
CA ALA A 194 34.40 15.46 18.85
C ALA A 194 35.25 16.75 18.87
N GLN A 195 36.36 16.78 18.11
CA GLN A 195 37.18 17.99 17.95
C GLN A 195 36.42 19.13 17.26
N ALA A 196 35.65 18.84 16.21
CA ALA A 196 34.84 19.85 15.53
C ALA A 196 33.76 20.43 16.45
N LEU A 197 33.11 19.60 17.26
CA LEU A 197 32.15 20.02 18.28
C LEU A 197 32.80 20.89 19.37
N GLU A 198 34.00 20.55 19.85
CA GLU A 198 34.73 21.37 20.81
C GLU A 198 35.11 22.74 20.24
N THR A 199 35.62 22.77 19.00
CA THR A 199 35.95 24.01 18.29
C THR A 199 34.70 24.87 18.10
N HIS A 200 33.59 24.27 17.66
CA HIS A 200 32.31 24.96 17.51
C HIS A 200 31.79 25.47 18.85
N ALA A 201 31.87 24.68 19.92
CA ALA A 201 31.44 25.07 21.26
C ALA A 201 32.19 26.31 21.75
N ARG A 202 33.51 26.36 21.55
CA ARG A 202 34.34 27.53 21.88
C ARG A 202 33.91 28.76 21.07
N ALA A 203 33.61 28.59 19.78
CA ALA A 203 33.17 29.68 18.91
C ALA A 203 31.82 30.28 19.34
N ILE A 204 30.88 29.45 19.81
CA ILE A 204 29.56 29.90 20.28
C ILE A 204 29.49 30.16 21.79
N GLY A 205 30.63 30.10 22.51
CA GLY A 205 30.71 30.36 23.94
C GLY A 205 30.02 29.33 24.84
N LEU A 206 29.80 28.10 24.36
CA LEU A 206 29.18 27.01 25.14
C LEU A 206 30.22 26.03 25.67
N ASN A 207 29.98 25.49 26.86
CA ASN A 207 30.78 24.40 27.41
C ASN A 207 30.31 23.06 26.80
N PRO A 208 31.15 22.33 26.05
CA PRO A 208 30.76 21.12 25.34
C PRO A 208 30.35 19.97 26.27
N ARG A 209 30.82 19.96 27.53
CA ARG A 209 30.43 18.94 28.53
C ARG A 209 29.09 19.24 29.18
N ARG A 210 28.76 20.51 29.39
CA ARG A 210 27.49 20.93 30.02
C ARG A 210 26.34 21.07 29.04
N ALA A 211 26.63 21.45 27.78
CA ALA A 211 25.64 21.74 26.75
C ALA A 211 25.79 20.82 25.51
N ALA A 212 26.25 19.57 25.70
CA ALA A 212 26.62 18.66 24.62
C ALA A 212 25.54 18.53 23.52
N LYS A 213 24.28 18.31 23.91
CA LYS A 213 23.15 18.17 22.96
C LYS A 213 22.90 19.46 22.17
N GLN A 214 22.98 20.61 22.82
CA GLN A 214 22.76 21.92 22.19
C GLN A 214 23.91 22.28 21.23
N VAL A 215 25.15 22.05 21.64
CA VAL A 215 26.34 22.26 20.80
C VAL A 215 26.26 21.40 19.55
N ARG A 216 25.88 20.12 19.72
CA ARG A 216 25.74 19.17 18.62
C ARG A 216 24.64 19.57 17.63
N ALA A 217 23.45 19.87 18.14
CA ALA A 217 22.33 20.33 17.31
C ALA A 217 22.69 21.62 16.54
N SER A 218 23.38 22.56 17.20
CA SER A 218 23.86 23.78 16.56
C SER A 218 24.89 23.51 15.45
N TYR A 219 25.90 22.69 15.72
CA TYR A 219 26.96 22.38 14.76
C TYR A 219 26.41 21.72 13.48
N PHE A 220 25.64 20.63 13.64
CA PHE A 220 25.04 19.94 12.50
C PHE A 220 23.93 20.77 11.83
N GLY A 221 23.27 21.67 12.56
CA GLY A 221 22.34 22.65 12.01
C GLY A 221 23.03 23.63 11.04
N THR A 222 24.21 24.15 11.41
CA THR A 222 25.02 25.00 10.53
C THR A 222 25.42 24.26 9.25
N LEU A 223 25.87 23.01 9.38
CA LEU A 223 26.19 22.17 8.22
C LEU A 223 24.96 21.89 7.36
N LEU A 224 23.79 21.65 7.96
CA LEU A 224 22.56 21.42 7.20
C LEU A 224 22.16 22.65 6.36
N GLU A 225 22.30 23.85 6.90
CA GLU A 225 22.05 25.09 6.17
C GLU A 225 23.07 25.31 5.03
N ALA A 226 24.34 24.99 5.27
CA ALA A 226 25.36 25.00 4.22
C ALA A 226 25.07 23.93 3.14
N ALA A 227 24.63 22.73 3.50
CA ALA A 227 24.24 21.67 2.57
C ALA A 227 23.09 22.13 1.66
N ARG A 228 22.06 22.76 2.24
CA ARG A 228 20.89 23.30 1.50
C ARG A 228 21.29 24.36 0.46
N LYS A 229 22.39 25.07 0.71
CA LYS A 229 22.96 26.09 -0.19
C LYS A 229 24.05 25.53 -1.11
N ASN A 230 24.27 24.22 -1.14
CA ASN A 230 25.38 23.56 -1.84
C ASN A 230 26.76 24.14 -1.50
N ALA A 231 26.95 24.59 -0.25
CA ALA A 231 28.14 25.28 0.22
C ALA A 231 29.04 24.41 1.12
N LEU A 232 28.74 23.11 1.28
CA LEU A 232 29.56 22.20 2.08
C LEU A 232 30.86 21.85 1.35
N SER A 233 31.99 22.03 2.03
CA SER A 233 33.30 21.63 1.51
C SER A 233 33.42 20.10 1.39
N ALA A 234 34.36 19.63 0.56
CA ALA A 234 34.64 18.20 0.40
C ALA A 234 35.07 17.54 1.73
N ASP A 235 35.84 18.26 2.55
CA ASP A 235 36.31 17.78 3.86
C ASP A 235 35.15 17.62 4.85
N GLU A 236 34.21 18.56 4.88
CA GLU A 236 33.00 18.45 5.71
C GLU A 236 32.11 17.29 5.25
N GLN A 237 31.96 17.10 3.94
CA GLN A 237 31.21 15.95 3.41
C GLN A 237 31.87 14.62 3.79
N ALA A 238 33.20 14.52 3.69
CA ALA A 238 33.95 13.34 4.10
C ALA A 238 33.82 13.08 5.61
N LEU A 239 33.90 14.13 6.42
CA LEU A 239 33.72 14.04 7.88
C LEU A 239 32.33 13.51 8.26
N VAL A 240 31.28 13.99 7.59
CA VAL A 240 29.89 13.53 7.80
C VAL A 240 29.73 12.06 7.42
N ARG A 241 30.30 11.65 6.27
CA ARG A 241 30.26 10.24 5.82
C ARG A 241 30.98 9.31 6.80
N GLU A 242 32.19 9.67 7.22
CA GLU A 242 32.97 8.91 8.22
C GLU A 242 32.18 8.72 9.54
N ALA A 243 31.54 9.80 10.01
CA ALA A 243 30.71 9.76 11.21
C ALA A 243 29.47 8.86 11.03
N MET A 244 28.85 8.93 9.86
CA MET A 244 27.69 8.10 9.51
C MET A 244 28.07 6.61 9.43
N ASP A 245 29.19 6.27 8.79
CA ASP A 245 29.67 4.88 8.70
C ASP A 245 29.94 4.30 10.09
N THR A 246 30.55 5.10 10.97
CA THR A 246 30.79 4.71 12.37
C THR A 246 29.47 4.48 13.12
N TYR A 247 28.48 5.34 12.90
CA TYR A 247 27.15 5.18 13.47
C TYR A 247 26.47 3.89 12.96
N LEU A 248 26.49 3.63 11.65
CA LEU A 248 25.89 2.43 11.08
C LEU A 248 26.57 1.14 11.56
N ALA A 249 27.89 1.16 11.73
CA ALA A 249 28.63 0.04 12.30
C ALA A 249 28.20 -0.22 13.75
N ALA A 250 28.08 0.83 14.57
CA ALA A 250 27.63 0.71 15.96
C ALA A 250 26.16 0.28 16.09
N LEU A 251 25.30 0.78 15.20
CA LEU A 251 23.90 0.38 15.09
C LEU A 251 23.81 -1.12 14.75
N SER A 252 24.57 -1.57 13.76
CA SER A 252 24.63 -2.97 13.36
C SER A 252 25.14 -3.86 14.50
N ALA A 253 26.13 -3.43 15.28
CA ALA A 253 26.61 -4.25 16.40
C ALA A 253 25.55 -4.53 17.49
N GLN A 254 24.47 -3.75 17.56
CA GLN A 254 23.51 -3.76 18.67
C GLN A 254 22.04 -3.64 18.20
N VAL A 255 21.68 -4.28 17.09
CA VAL A 255 20.32 -4.17 16.52
C VAL A 255 19.20 -4.48 17.51
N PRO A 256 19.22 -5.59 18.28
CA PRO A 256 18.14 -5.88 19.22
C PRO A 256 17.92 -4.78 20.26
N GLN A 257 19.01 -4.21 20.81
CA GLN A 257 18.94 -3.10 21.77
C GLN A 257 18.41 -1.82 21.10
N ARG A 258 18.81 -1.57 19.85
CA ARG A 258 18.37 -0.40 19.08
C ARG A 258 16.89 -0.49 18.69
N VAL A 259 16.41 -1.68 18.37
CA VAL A 259 14.97 -1.94 18.15
C VAL A 259 14.19 -1.69 19.43
N ALA A 260 14.63 -2.22 20.58
CA ALA A 260 13.96 -1.98 21.86
C ALA A 260 13.92 -0.48 22.23
N ALA A 261 15.05 0.23 22.09
CA ALA A 261 15.11 1.67 22.32
C ALA A 261 14.21 2.47 21.35
N MET A 262 14.07 2.00 20.10
CA MET A 262 13.18 2.64 19.12
C MET A 262 11.71 2.41 19.48
N VAL A 263 11.34 1.24 19.99
CA VAL A 263 9.98 0.98 20.51
C VAL A 263 9.65 1.96 21.63
N GLU A 264 10.56 2.15 22.60
CA GLU A 264 10.38 3.11 23.69
C GLU A 264 10.27 4.56 23.18
N ALA A 265 11.07 4.95 22.18
CA ALA A 265 10.99 6.26 21.58
C ALA A 265 9.64 6.51 20.89
N VAL A 266 9.12 5.51 20.17
CA VAL A 266 7.78 5.55 19.56
C VAL A 266 6.70 5.69 20.63
N GLU A 267 6.75 4.86 21.69
CA GLU A 267 5.77 4.90 22.77
C GLU A 267 5.78 6.24 23.51
N THR A 268 6.96 6.78 23.79
CA THR A 268 7.14 8.07 24.48
C THR A 268 6.54 9.21 23.66
N LEU A 269 6.85 9.29 22.36
CA LEU A 269 6.30 10.34 21.52
C LEU A 269 4.80 10.13 21.28
N ASN A 270 4.35 8.88 21.15
CA ASN A 270 2.93 8.56 20.99
C ASN A 270 2.12 8.91 22.24
N ALA A 271 2.67 8.75 23.45
CA ALA A 271 2.00 9.16 24.67
C ALA A 271 1.71 10.68 24.70
N GLN A 272 2.55 11.48 24.04
CA GLN A 272 2.40 12.94 23.96
C GLN A 272 1.46 13.38 22.82
N LEU A 273 1.50 12.67 21.68
CA LEU A 273 0.86 13.13 20.45
C LEU A 273 -0.37 12.30 20.04
N GLY A 274 -0.43 11.03 20.42
CA GLY A 274 -1.48 10.10 19.99
C GLY A 274 -1.50 9.87 18.49
N PHE A 275 -0.35 9.54 17.90
CA PHE A 275 -0.23 9.23 16.46
C PHE A 275 -0.41 7.74 16.15
N LEU A 276 -0.44 6.87 17.16
CA LEU A 276 -0.97 5.51 17.01
C LEU A 276 -2.44 5.53 17.42
N PRO A 277 -3.36 5.05 16.56
CA PRO A 277 -4.79 5.10 16.83
C PRO A 277 -5.14 4.35 18.13
N PRO A 278 -5.87 4.97 19.06
CA PRO A 278 -6.28 4.30 20.29
C PRO A 278 -7.14 3.06 20.06
N ASP A 279 -7.90 3.01 18.97
CA ASP A 279 -8.77 1.89 18.60
C ASP A 279 -8.00 0.63 18.21
N GLU A 280 -6.77 0.81 17.73
CA GLU A 280 -5.82 -0.22 17.30
C GLU A 280 -4.83 -0.56 18.42
N ALA A 281 -4.99 0.03 19.62
CA ALA A 281 -4.09 -0.19 20.74
C ALA A 281 -3.91 -1.68 21.12
N PRO A 282 -4.95 -2.54 21.13
CA PRO A 282 -4.77 -3.97 21.36
C PRO A 282 -3.84 -4.64 20.33
N GLU A 283 -3.97 -4.29 19.06
CA GLU A 283 -3.17 -4.80 17.95
C GLU A 283 -1.72 -4.33 18.08
N TYR A 284 -1.50 -3.05 18.41
CA TYR A 284 -0.17 -2.52 18.65
C TYR A 284 0.51 -3.15 19.87
N LEU A 285 -0.21 -3.40 20.96
CA LEU A 285 0.31 -4.11 22.13
C LEU A 285 0.72 -5.54 21.77
N ALA A 286 -0.13 -6.26 21.03
CA ALA A 286 0.17 -7.62 20.56
C ALA A 286 1.38 -7.66 19.61
N LEU A 287 1.49 -6.69 18.68
CA LEU A 287 2.64 -6.57 17.78
C LEU A 287 3.92 -6.25 18.55
N ARG A 288 3.86 -5.34 19.53
CA ARG A 288 5.02 -4.98 20.35
C ARG A 288 5.61 -6.20 21.05
N GLU A 289 4.77 -7.08 21.57
CA GLU A 289 5.20 -8.28 22.29
C GLU A 289 5.67 -9.40 21.35
N LYS A 290 4.95 -9.64 20.24
CA LYS A 290 5.21 -10.76 19.35
C LYS A 290 6.27 -10.46 18.28
N ASN A 291 6.30 -9.23 17.78
CA ASN A 291 7.18 -8.81 16.69
C ASN A 291 7.44 -7.29 16.74
N PRO A 292 8.44 -6.85 17.54
CA PRO A 292 8.81 -5.44 17.67
C PRO A 292 9.12 -4.74 16.34
N LEU A 293 9.67 -5.45 15.36
CA LEU A 293 9.95 -4.87 14.04
C LEU A 293 8.65 -4.53 13.29
N HIS A 294 7.62 -5.36 13.38
CA HIS A 294 6.32 -5.09 12.75
C HIS A 294 5.58 -3.96 13.45
N TYR A 295 5.71 -3.86 14.78
CA TYR A 295 5.25 -2.71 15.53
C TYR A 295 5.90 -1.41 15.00
N LEU A 296 7.23 -1.38 14.86
CA LEU A 296 7.95 -0.23 14.33
C LEU A 296 7.57 0.11 12.88
N ARG A 297 7.40 -0.90 12.00
CA ARG A 297 6.92 -0.69 10.62
C ARG A 297 5.54 -0.05 10.60
N SER A 298 4.64 -0.54 11.44
CA SER A 298 3.27 -0.03 11.55
C SER A 298 3.29 1.42 12.06
N ALA A 299 4.16 1.74 13.02
CA ALA A 299 4.37 3.12 13.47
C ALA A 299 4.97 4.00 12.37
N LYS A 300 5.91 3.49 11.56
CA LYS A 300 6.49 4.21 10.40
C LYS A 300 5.40 4.66 9.43
N LEU A 301 4.52 3.75 9.05
CA LEU A 301 3.43 4.01 8.10
C LEU A 301 2.46 5.07 8.64
N ARG A 302 2.15 5.02 9.94
CA ARG A 302 1.32 6.03 10.61
C ARG A 302 1.98 7.41 10.61
N LEU A 303 3.29 7.46 10.86
CA LEU A 303 4.07 8.69 10.80
C LEU A 303 4.20 9.23 9.37
N GLU A 304 4.37 8.38 8.37
CA GLU A 304 4.42 8.76 6.96
C GLU A 304 3.14 9.47 6.53
N PHE A 305 1.98 8.83 6.72
CA PHE A 305 0.68 9.44 6.42
C PHE A 305 0.50 10.77 7.17
N LEU A 306 0.85 10.81 8.45
CA LEU A 306 0.73 12.02 9.26
C LEU A 306 1.63 13.15 8.74
N LEU A 307 2.88 12.84 8.38
CA LEU A 307 3.83 13.82 7.85
C LEU A 307 3.42 14.33 6.47
N GLU A 308 2.88 13.48 5.60
CA GLU A 308 2.31 13.87 4.31
C GLU A 308 1.13 14.83 4.50
N ALA A 309 0.18 14.49 5.36
CA ALA A 309 -0.99 15.30 5.62
C ALA A 309 -0.64 16.63 6.31
N LEU A 310 0.29 16.63 7.25
CA LEU A 310 0.83 17.86 7.86
C LEU A 310 1.60 18.69 6.84
N GLY A 311 2.37 18.06 5.95
CA GLY A 311 3.09 18.72 4.88
C GLY A 311 2.14 19.50 3.98
N ALA A 312 1.10 18.85 3.47
CA ALA A 312 0.08 19.47 2.63
C ALA A 312 -0.68 20.59 3.37
N LEU A 313 -1.02 20.36 4.65
CA LEU A 313 -1.67 21.39 5.47
C LEU A 313 -0.77 22.62 5.65
N LEU A 314 0.54 22.43 5.84
CA LEU A 314 1.51 23.48 6.12
C LEU A 314 2.02 24.21 4.87
N GLU A 315 1.92 23.60 3.69
CA GLU A 315 2.45 24.08 2.40
C GLU A 315 1.96 25.49 2.04
N HIS A 316 0.70 25.82 2.38
CA HIS A 316 0.08 27.12 2.04
C HIS A 316 -0.26 27.98 3.25
N VAL A 317 0.27 27.66 4.44
CA VAL A 317 -0.14 28.33 5.70
C VAL A 317 0.28 29.78 5.76
N ASP A 318 1.48 30.10 5.30
CA ASP A 318 1.98 31.49 5.34
C ASP A 318 1.22 32.40 4.37
N GLN A 319 0.44 31.81 3.47
CA GLN A 319 -0.38 32.52 2.49
C GLN A 319 -1.85 32.63 2.94
N LEU A 320 -2.24 32.02 4.06
CA LEU A 320 -3.60 32.10 4.60
C LEU A 320 -3.93 33.54 5.00
N GLY A 321 -4.80 34.19 4.22
CA GLY A 321 -5.23 35.57 4.43
C GLY A 321 -4.52 36.61 3.57
N ALA A 322 -3.66 36.21 2.63
CA ALA A 322 -3.19 37.09 1.57
C ALA A 322 -4.27 37.24 0.48
N ASP A 323 -4.53 38.48 0.03
CA ASP A 323 -5.55 38.78 -0.98
C ASP A 323 -5.21 38.18 -2.37
N ASP A 324 -3.92 38.00 -2.67
CA ASP A 324 -3.42 37.53 -3.98
C ASP A 324 -3.18 36.00 -4.06
N LEU A 325 -3.69 35.22 -3.11
CA LEU A 325 -3.43 33.78 -3.09
C LEU A 325 -4.23 33.01 -4.16
N VAL A 326 -3.54 32.61 -5.23
CA VAL A 326 -4.04 31.62 -6.19
C VAL A 326 -3.95 30.23 -5.57
N LEU A 327 -5.06 29.75 -5.01
CA LEU A 327 -5.14 28.35 -4.61
C LEU A 327 -5.13 27.45 -5.83
N SER A 328 -4.23 26.47 -5.82
CA SER A 328 -4.27 25.37 -6.77
C SER A 328 -5.54 24.54 -6.51
N PRO A 329 -6.30 24.17 -7.56
CA PRO A 329 -7.38 23.18 -7.44
C PRO A 329 -6.94 21.86 -6.79
N LEU A 330 -5.64 21.57 -6.81
CA LEU A 330 -5.04 20.43 -6.14
C LEU A 330 -5.11 20.52 -4.62
N LEU A 331 -5.15 21.71 -4.01
CA LEU A 331 -5.22 21.84 -2.55
C LEU A 331 -6.59 21.37 -2.03
N GLU A 332 -7.67 21.80 -2.67
CA GLU A 332 -9.03 21.40 -2.27
C GLU A 332 -9.20 19.88 -2.36
N GLN A 333 -8.79 19.28 -3.49
CA GLN A 333 -8.81 17.83 -3.67
C GLN A 333 -7.96 17.09 -2.63
N ARG A 334 -6.78 17.62 -2.28
CA ARG A 334 -5.92 17.05 -1.23
C ARG A 334 -6.59 17.11 0.15
N VAL A 335 -7.17 18.26 0.52
CA VAL A 335 -7.86 18.44 1.80
C VAL A 335 -9.04 17.47 1.90
N GLU A 336 -9.86 17.35 0.85
CA GLU A 336 -10.97 16.40 0.80
C GLU A 336 -10.50 14.96 0.88
N GLY A 337 -9.43 14.60 0.16
CA GLY A 337 -8.81 13.28 0.22
C GLY A 337 -8.36 12.90 1.63
N TYR A 338 -7.64 13.79 2.32
CA TYR A 338 -7.22 13.54 3.71
C TYR A 338 -8.40 13.47 4.68
N LEU A 339 -9.42 14.31 4.53
CA LEU A 339 -10.63 14.24 5.34
C LEU A 339 -11.37 12.91 5.16
N ALA A 340 -11.47 12.42 3.92
CA ALA A 340 -12.06 11.13 3.61
C ALA A 340 -11.24 9.97 4.21
N GLU A 341 -9.92 10.02 4.05
CA GLU A 341 -9.01 8.97 4.54
C GLU A 341 -9.00 8.90 6.08
N LEU A 342 -8.97 10.05 6.78
CA LEU A 342 -9.08 10.12 8.23
C LEU A 342 -10.40 9.54 8.77
N ARG A 343 -11.50 9.66 8.01
CA ARG A 343 -12.80 9.06 8.36
C ARG A 343 -12.83 7.57 8.06
N ALA A 344 -12.42 7.17 6.85
CA ALA A 344 -12.43 5.79 6.40
C ALA A 344 -11.58 4.90 7.31
N GLN A 345 -10.41 5.38 7.71
CA GLN A 345 -9.51 4.69 8.64
C GLN A 345 -9.87 4.89 10.11
N ARG A 346 -10.99 5.56 10.44
CA ARG A 346 -11.41 5.84 11.82
C ARG A 346 -10.32 6.52 12.66
N LEU A 347 -9.50 7.36 12.05
CA LEU A 347 -8.45 8.12 12.73
C LEU A 347 -9.00 9.39 13.40
N ALA A 348 -10.14 9.88 12.92
CA ALA A 348 -10.86 10.99 13.51
C ALA A 348 -12.36 10.68 13.67
N ARG A 349 -13.00 11.30 14.66
CA ARG A 349 -14.43 11.26 14.93
C ARG A 349 -15.03 12.62 14.63
N PRO A 350 -15.81 12.78 13.54
CA PRO A 350 -16.42 14.05 13.19
C PRO A 350 -17.31 14.64 14.29
N TYR A 351 -17.99 13.77 15.06
CA TYR A 351 -18.87 14.16 16.17
C TYR A 351 -18.15 14.68 17.42
N LEU A 352 -16.81 14.53 17.49
CA LEU A 352 -15.99 15.09 18.57
C LEU A 352 -15.44 16.49 18.24
N LEU A 353 -15.80 17.08 17.09
CA LEU A 353 -15.40 18.46 16.77
C LEU A 353 -16.12 19.48 17.67
N GLU A 354 -15.34 20.41 18.23
CA GLU A 354 -15.85 21.47 19.09
C GLU A 354 -16.38 22.66 18.28
N GLY A 355 -17.51 23.23 18.71
CA GLY A 355 -18.08 24.45 18.11
C GLY A 355 -18.61 24.27 16.68
N VAL A 356 -18.90 23.04 16.27
CA VAL A 356 -19.54 22.70 14.98
C VAL A 356 -20.98 22.26 15.23
N ARG A 357 -21.91 22.74 14.40
CA ARG A 357 -23.29 22.24 14.41
C ARG A 357 -23.28 20.81 13.87
N LEU A 358 -23.64 19.85 14.71
CA LEU A 358 -23.74 18.45 14.33
C LEU A 358 -25.06 18.19 13.60
N SER A 359 -25.05 17.24 12.66
CA SER A 359 -26.29 16.62 12.19
C SER A 359 -26.89 15.75 13.31
N ASP A 360 -28.17 15.40 13.19
CA ASP A 360 -28.83 14.53 14.17
C ASP A 360 -28.12 13.17 14.29
N GLU A 361 -27.62 12.63 13.18
CA GLU A 361 -26.80 11.41 13.16
C GLU A 361 -25.51 11.55 13.96
N LEU A 362 -24.76 12.65 13.78
CA LEU A 362 -23.52 12.89 14.51
C LEU A 362 -23.79 13.20 16.00
N ALA A 363 -24.93 13.82 16.32
CA ALA A 363 -25.36 14.05 17.69
C ALA A 363 -25.62 12.70 18.41
N GLN A 364 -26.34 11.77 17.76
CA GLN A 364 -26.55 10.43 18.29
C GLN A 364 -25.22 9.66 18.48
N GLN A 365 -24.29 9.77 17.52
CA GLN A 365 -22.96 9.16 17.66
C GLN A 365 -22.17 9.76 18.84
N ARG A 366 -22.30 11.06 19.09
CA ARG A 366 -21.69 11.72 20.25
C ARG A 366 -22.26 11.19 21.57
N GLU A 367 -23.57 10.97 21.64
CA GLU A 367 -24.22 10.35 22.81
C GLU A 367 -23.75 8.91 23.04
N ALA A 368 -23.47 8.17 21.97
CA ALA A 368 -22.95 6.79 22.03
C ALA A 368 -21.44 6.70 22.31
N PHE A 369 -20.69 7.81 22.25
CA PHE A 369 -19.24 7.82 22.43
C PHE A 369 -18.75 7.15 23.74
N PRO A 370 -19.40 7.33 24.91
CA PRO A 370 -19.01 6.61 26.12
C PRO A 370 -19.07 5.08 25.97
N LEU A 371 -20.03 4.55 25.22
CA LEU A 371 -20.16 3.10 24.98
C LEU A 371 -19.02 2.59 24.07
N GLU A 372 -18.64 3.38 23.07
CA GLU A 372 -17.49 3.08 22.21
C GLU A 372 -16.19 2.99 23.03
N VAL A 373 -15.93 3.97 23.90
CA VAL A 373 -14.77 3.96 24.79
C VAL A 373 -14.80 2.74 25.72
N HIS A 374 -15.98 2.40 26.26
CA HIS A 374 -16.13 1.23 27.12
C HIS A 374 -15.82 -0.08 26.38
N ALA A 375 -16.31 -0.24 25.16
CA ALA A 375 -16.02 -1.40 24.32
C ALA A 375 -14.52 -1.53 24.01
N LEU A 376 -13.81 -0.42 23.79
CA LEU A 376 -12.36 -0.44 23.58
C LEU A 376 -11.59 -0.82 24.85
N LEU A 377 -11.99 -0.31 26.02
CA LEU A 377 -11.36 -0.69 27.30
C LEU A 377 -11.45 -2.19 27.58
N GLN A 378 -12.55 -2.84 27.20
CA GLN A 378 -12.72 -4.28 27.37
C GLN A 378 -11.71 -5.12 26.56
N ARG A 379 -11.13 -4.53 25.50
CA ARG A 379 -10.12 -5.17 24.65
C ARG A 379 -8.69 -4.93 25.15
N LEU A 380 -8.50 -4.06 26.14
CA LEU A 380 -7.21 -3.72 26.71
C LEU A 380 -6.93 -4.57 27.97
N PRO A 381 -5.65 -4.71 28.37
CA PRO A 381 -5.30 -5.37 29.63
C PRO A 381 -6.06 -4.76 30.81
N ARG A 382 -6.49 -5.61 31.75
CA ARG A 382 -7.22 -5.18 32.95
C ARG A 382 -6.39 -4.15 33.73
N THR A 383 -7.08 -3.12 34.20
CA THR A 383 -6.49 -2.02 34.97
C THR A 383 -7.12 -1.97 36.36
N GLU A 384 -6.33 -1.62 37.37
CA GLU A 384 -6.79 -1.38 38.74
C GLU A 384 -7.69 -0.14 38.86
N HIS A 385 -7.66 0.75 37.86
CA HIS A 385 -8.39 2.03 37.87
C HIS A 385 -9.18 2.26 36.58
N PRO A 386 -10.30 1.54 36.38
CA PRO A 386 -11.07 1.57 35.13
C PRO A 386 -11.61 2.97 34.79
N GLU A 387 -12.02 3.75 35.78
CA GLU A 387 -12.50 5.13 35.57
C GLU A 387 -11.39 6.07 35.06
N ARG A 388 -10.17 5.92 35.59
CA ARG A 388 -9.01 6.71 35.13
C ARG A 388 -8.62 6.30 33.71
N ALA A 389 -8.66 5.00 33.41
CA ALA A 389 -8.40 4.49 32.07
C ALA A 389 -9.46 4.97 31.06
N PHE A 390 -10.73 4.99 31.45
CA PHE A 390 -11.81 5.55 30.64
C PHE A 390 -11.60 7.03 30.32
N LYS A 391 -11.32 7.86 31.34
CA LYS A 391 -11.05 9.28 31.14
C LYS A 391 -9.81 9.51 30.27
N SER A 392 -8.76 8.71 30.48
CA SER A 392 -7.53 8.76 29.70
C SER A 392 -7.76 8.38 28.24
N LEU A 393 -8.45 7.28 27.97
CA LEU A 393 -8.74 6.80 26.61
C LEU A 393 -9.67 7.76 25.87
N SER A 394 -10.74 8.23 26.52
CA SER A 394 -11.63 9.26 25.96
C SER A 394 -10.85 10.51 25.55
N ARG A 395 -9.95 10.96 26.42
CA ARG A 395 -9.09 12.12 26.15
C ARG A 395 -8.12 11.86 25.01
N LYS A 396 -7.53 10.67 24.94
CA LYS A 396 -6.60 10.27 23.85
C LYS A 396 -7.31 10.25 22.49
N ILE A 397 -8.53 9.72 22.41
CA ILE A 397 -9.32 9.71 21.17
C ILE A 397 -9.66 11.15 20.76
N ALA A 398 -10.21 11.95 21.68
CA ALA A 398 -10.62 13.32 21.40
C ALA A 398 -9.45 14.29 21.12
N ASN A 399 -8.26 14.02 21.64
CA ASN A 399 -7.10 14.93 21.51
C ASN A 399 -5.94 14.37 20.70
N SER A 400 -6.14 13.24 20.00
CA SER A 400 -5.15 12.65 19.12
C SER A 400 -4.69 13.66 18.06
N ILE A 401 -3.47 13.50 17.57
CA ILE A 401 -2.95 14.38 16.52
C ILE A 401 -3.81 14.30 15.25
N TYR A 402 -4.40 13.14 14.96
CA TYR A 402 -5.33 12.94 13.85
C TYR A 402 -6.66 13.69 14.05
N GLN A 403 -7.23 13.68 15.26
CA GLN A 403 -8.44 14.46 15.54
C GLN A 403 -8.20 15.96 15.38
N ARG A 404 -7.04 16.46 15.84
CA ARG A 404 -6.65 17.87 15.66
C ARG A 404 -6.39 18.21 14.19
N LEU A 405 -5.75 17.30 13.46
CA LEU A 405 -5.48 17.45 12.03
C LEU A 405 -6.80 17.51 11.25
N TYR A 406 -7.72 16.60 11.53
CA TYR A 406 -9.05 16.58 10.96
C TYR A 406 -9.81 17.89 11.21
N GLY A 407 -9.83 18.38 12.45
CA GLY A 407 -10.43 19.68 12.77
C GLY A 407 -9.78 20.85 12.02
N SER A 408 -8.46 20.82 11.85
CA SER A 408 -7.73 21.85 11.11
C SER A 408 -8.04 21.81 9.60
N LEU A 409 -8.13 20.62 9.01
CA LEU A 409 -8.51 20.43 7.61
C LEU A 409 -9.96 20.89 7.35
N VAL A 410 -10.89 20.64 8.29
CA VAL A 410 -12.27 21.17 8.21
C VAL A 410 -12.27 22.71 8.23
N LEU A 411 -11.43 23.33 9.08
CA LEU A 411 -11.30 24.79 9.11
C LEU A 411 -10.69 25.35 7.83
N VAL A 412 -9.73 24.64 7.21
CA VAL A 412 -9.19 24.99 5.89
C VAL A 412 -10.27 24.89 4.82
N GLN A 413 -11.08 23.83 4.81
CA GLN A 413 -12.20 23.69 3.87
C GLN A 413 -13.23 24.82 4.05
N ALA A 414 -13.51 25.21 5.29
CA ALA A 414 -14.40 26.34 5.59
C ALA A 414 -13.83 27.68 5.09
N TRP A 415 -12.52 27.87 5.21
CA TRP A 415 -11.83 29.04 4.68
C TRP A 415 -11.86 29.10 3.14
N ILE A 416 -11.61 27.97 2.46
CA ILE A 416 -11.72 27.86 0.98
C ILE A 416 -13.12 28.30 0.54
N LYS A 417 -14.17 27.75 1.17
CA LYS A 417 -15.57 28.13 0.88
C LYS A 417 -15.85 29.61 1.14
N ALA A 418 -15.36 30.16 2.25
CA ALA A 418 -15.54 31.57 2.56
C ALA A 418 -14.87 32.47 1.51
N ARG A 419 -13.68 32.08 1.03
CA ARG A 419 -12.98 32.78 -0.06
C ARG A 419 -13.76 32.74 -1.37
N ASP A 420 -14.25 31.57 -1.77
CA ASP A 420 -15.00 31.42 -3.02
C ASP A 420 -16.34 32.18 -2.98
N GLN A 421 -16.86 32.44 -1.77
CA GLN A 421 -18.04 33.27 -1.52
C GLN A 421 -17.73 34.77 -1.34
N GLY A 422 -16.47 35.20 -1.46
CA GLY A 422 -16.07 36.60 -1.26
C GLY A 422 -16.09 37.08 0.19
N THR A 423 -16.14 36.16 1.17
CA THR A 423 -16.21 36.45 2.62
C THR A 423 -14.93 36.08 3.37
N ALA A 424 -13.80 35.94 2.65
CA ALA A 424 -12.50 35.57 3.22
C ALA A 424 -12.07 36.46 4.40
N GLN A 425 -12.24 37.78 4.28
CA GLN A 425 -11.84 38.73 5.33
C GLN A 425 -12.67 38.54 6.62
N THR A 426 -13.95 38.23 6.49
CA THR A 426 -14.82 37.88 7.63
C THR A 426 -14.35 36.59 8.30
N PHE A 427 -13.92 35.59 7.52
CA PHE A 427 -13.34 34.37 8.08
C PHE A 427 -12.02 34.67 8.82
N VAL A 428 -11.14 35.48 8.25
CA VAL A 428 -9.85 35.88 8.85
C VAL A 428 -10.05 36.62 10.18
N ALA A 429 -11.11 37.41 10.32
CA ALA A 429 -11.47 38.06 11.59
C ALA A 429 -12.16 37.14 12.61
N SER A 430 -12.49 35.90 12.24
CA SER A 430 -13.28 34.99 13.08
C SER A 430 -12.45 34.17 14.07
N GLU A 431 -13.09 33.70 15.14
CA GLU A 431 -12.50 32.77 16.11
C GLU A 431 -12.02 31.47 15.45
N ARG A 432 -12.69 31.03 14.37
CA ARG A 432 -12.33 29.84 13.60
C ARG A 432 -10.93 29.96 12.99
N PHE A 433 -10.56 31.14 12.51
CA PHE A 433 -9.24 31.39 11.96
C PHE A 433 -8.16 31.46 13.05
N THR A 434 -8.48 32.05 14.21
CA THR A 434 -7.59 32.03 15.39
C THR A 434 -7.28 30.60 15.84
N ARG A 435 -8.30 29.72 15.91
CA ARG A 435 -8.12 28.30 16.23
C ARG A 435 -7.26 27.58 15.17
N LEU A 436 -7.50 27.85 13.89
CA LEU A 436 -6.68 27.29 12.80
C LEU A 436 -5.22 27.72 12.95
N LYS A 437 -4.93 29.02 13.12
CA LYS A 437 -3.57 29.53 13.33
C LYS A 437 -2.88 28.86 14.53
N ALA A 438 -3.57 28.72 15.65
CA ALA A 438 -3.03 28.06 16.84
C ALA A 438 -2.69 26.58 16.57
N ALA A 439 -3.56 25.85 15.87
CA ALA A 439 -3.32 24.47 15.48
C ALA A 439 -2.12 24.34 14.53
N LEU A 440 -2.01 25.23 13.54
CA LEU A 440 -0.91 25.24 12.58
C LEU A 440 0.42 25.56 13.24
N ALA A 441 0.47 26.52 14.18
CA ALA A 441 1.66 26.78 14.98
C ALA A 441 2.07 25.55 15.81
N ASN A 442 1.09 24.85 16.39
CA ASN A 442 1.33 23.62 17.13
C ASN A 442 1.91 22.51 16.23
N PHE A 443 1.39 22.36 15.01
CA PHE A 443 1.93 21.42 14.03
C PHE A 443 3.33 21.78 13.56
N ARG A 444 3.63 23.06 13.33
CA ARG A 444 4.98 23.54 13.00
C ARG A 444 5.99 23.17 14.08
N PHE A 445 5.59 23.31 15.34
CA PHE A 445 6.43 22.92 16.47
C PHE A 445 6.63 21.41 16.57
N ARG A 446 5.61 20.60 16.28
CA ARG A 446 5.64 19.14 16.42
C ARG A 446 6.25 18.40 15.22
N ARG A 447 6.16 18.97 14.02
CA ARG A 447 6.62 18.34 12.78
C ARG A 447 8.10 17.92 12.84
N PRO A 448 9.06 18.75 13.33
CA PRO A 448 10.45 18.31 13.45
C PRO A 448 10.64 17.07 14.34
N LEU A 449 9.85 16.93 15.41
CA LEU A 449 9.91 15.75 16.30
C LEU A 449 9.45 14.49 15.58
N LEU A 450 8.38 14.60 14.78
CA LEU A 450 7.83 13.50 13.99
C LEU A 450 8.78 13.11 12.86
N GLU A 451 9.37 14.08 12.15
CA GLU A 451 10.37 13.85 11.10
C GLU A 451 11.63 13.17 11.67
N ALA A 452 12.11 13.62 12.84
CA ALA A 452 13.26 13.02 13.51
C ALA A 452 12.98 11.59 13.97
N LEU A 453 11.77 11.29 14.49
CA LEU A 453 11.38 9.92 14.81
C LEU A 453 11.27 9.05 13.56
N PHE A 454 10.60 9.54 12.51
CA PHE A 454 10.42 8.84 11.24
C PHE A 454 11.76 8.45 10.60
N LEU A 455 12.71 9.39 10.57
CA LEU A 455 14.05 9.17 10.03
C LEU A 455 14.81 8.10 10.81
N ARG A 456 14.92 8.24 12.14
CA ARG A 456 15.63 7.26 12.98
C ARG A 456 14.99 5.89 12.91
N LEU A 457 13.66 5.84 12.89
CA LEU A 457 12.91 4.60 12.79
C LEU A 457 13.15 3.91 11.43
N GLY A 458 13.23 4.66 10.34
CA GLY A 458 13.64 4.13 9.03
C GLY A 458 15.02 3.48 9.09
N VAL A 459 16.01 4.18 9.64
CA VAL A 459 17.40 3.69 9.75
C VAL A 459 17.53 2.44 10.63
N VAL A 460 16.82 2.39 11.77
CA VAL A 460 16.80 1.21 12.64
C VAL A 460 16.14 0.01 11.94
N LEU A 461 15.03 0.23 11.23
CA LEU A 461 14.36 -0.82 10.47
C LEU A 461 15.25 -1.36 9.35
N ASP A 462 15.84 -0.48 8.56
CA ASP A 462 16.71 -0.85 7.44
C ASP A 462 17.94 -1.64 7.94
N ALA A 463 18.52 -1.25 9.08
CA ALA A 463 19.62 -1.99 9.70
C ALA A 463 19.20 -3.34 10.28
N ALA A 464 18.01 -3.42 10.89
CA ALA A 464 17.48 -4.69 11.38
C ALA A 464 17.15 -5.66 10.23
N GLU A 465 16.61 -5.13 9.14
CA GLU A 465 16.31 -5.90 7.91
C GLU A 465 17.60 -6.34 7.21
N ALA A 466 18.67 -5.53 7.26
CA ALA A 466 19.97 -5.89 6.70
C ALA A 466 20.67 -7.06 7.44
N GLN A 467 20.35 -7.29 8.71
CA GLN A 467 20.90 -8.43 9.47
C GLN A 467 20.17 -9.74 9.22
N GLY A 468 18.97 -9.67 8.64
CA GLY A 468 18.04 -10.80 8.59
C GLY A 468 17.60 -11.26 9.98
N PRO A 469 16.63 -12.17 10.06
CA PRO A 469 16.23 -12.76 11.33
C PRO A 469 17.40 -13.55 11.94
N THR A 470 17.85 -13.16 13.13
CA THR A 470 18.72 -13.93 14.03
C THR A 470 17.94 -15.10 14.65
N ASP A 471 17.39 -15.98 13.81
CA ASP A 471 16.82 -17.25 14.26
C ASP A 471 17.78 -18.37 13.90
N THR A 472 18.39 -18.95 14.93
CA THR A 472 19.17 -20.18 14.82
C THR A 472 18.31 -21.29 14.20
N GLY A 473 18.58 -21.64 12.95
CA GLY A 473 18.27 -22.95 12.39
C GLY A 473 16.95 -23.13 11.61
N ALA A 474 16.12 -22.12 11.40
CA ALA A 474 14.87 -22.29 10.63
C ALA A 474 14.83 -21.40 9.39
N SER A 475 15.05 -22.01 8.22
CA SER A 475 14.72 -21.49 6.88
C SER A 475 15.40 -20.18 6.49
N ARG A 476 16.48 -20.28 5.70
CA ARG A 476 16.86 -19.23 4.75
C ARG A 476 15.61 -18.90 3.93
N LYS A 477 14.88 -17.82 4.24
CA LYS A 477 13.59 -17.49 3.60
C LYS A 477 13.82 -17.48 2.08
N LEU A 478 13.32 -18.51 1.40
CA LEU A 478 13.42 -18.64 -0.05
C LEU A 478 12.65 -17.45 -0.66
N ARG A 479 13.37 -16.52 -1.29
CA ARG A 479 12.81 -15.28 -1.84
C ARG A 479 11.82 -15.60 -2.95
N LEU A 480 10.77 -14.78 -3.14
CA LEU A 480 9.89 -14.92 -4.30
C LEU A 480 10.43 -14.08 -5.47
N PRO A 481 10.62 -14.66 -6.66
CA PRO A 481 11.14 -13.96 -7.83
C PRO A 481 10.01 -13.14 -8.47
N ARG A 482 9.96 -11.84 -8.13
CA ARG A 482 8.84 -10.94 -8.49
C ARG A 482 8.68 -10.79 -10.00
N ASP A 483 9.77 -10.68 -10.75
CA ASP A 483 9.72 -10.48 -12.21
C ASP A 483 9.22 -11.73 -12.94
N GLU A 484 9.70 -12.92 -12.55
CA GLU A 484 9.24 -14.20 -13.07
C GLU A 484 7.79 -14.46 -12.69
N LEU A 485 7.40 -14.14 -11.45
CA LEU A 485 6.03 -14.26 -10.98
C LEU A 485 5.08 -13.30 -11.71
N THR A 486 5.50 -12.07 -11.95
CA THR A 486 4.74 -11.08 -12.74
C THR A 486 4.54 -11.58 -14.17
N ARG A 487 5.61 -12.07 -14.81
CA ARG A 487 5.54 -12.65 -16.16
C ARG A 487 4.63 -13.87 -16.22
N ALA A 488 4.70 -14.75 -15.23
CA ALA A 488 3.86 -15.93 -15.16
C ALA A 488 2.38 -15.58 -14.92
N TRP A 489 2.12 -14.64 -14.01
CA TRP A 489 0.77 -14.14 -13.73
C TRP A 489 0.15 -13.47 -14.96
N SER A 490 0.93 -12.67 -15.71
CA SER A 490 0.53 -12.09 -16.99
C SER A 490 0.26 -13.14 -18.08
N GLY A 491 0.96 -14.28 -18.04
CA GLY A 491 0.72 -15.43 -18.92
C GLY A 491 -0.49 -16.29 -18.51
N PHE A 492 -1.00 -16.12 -17.30
CA PHE A 492 -2.05 -16.94 -16.70
C PHE A 492 -3.40 -16.20 -16.60
N LEU A 493 -3.45 -15.10 -15.86
CA LEU A 493 -4.69 -14.46 -15.42
C LEU A 493 -5.55 -13.95 -16.60
N PRO A 494 -5.01 -13.23 -17.61
CA PRO A 494 -5.82 -12.74 -18.73
C PRO A 494 -6.52 -13.88 -19.49
N HIS A 495 -5.88 -15.04 -19.59
CA HIS A 495 -6.46 -16.21 -20.27
C HIS A 495 -7.60 -16.83 -19.46
N VAL A 496 -7.45 -16.95 -18.14
CA VAL A 496 -8.50 -17.44 -17.24
C VAL A 496 -9.71 -16.51 -17.23
N LEU A 497 -9.47 -15.20 -17.17
CA LEU A 497 -10.54 -14.20 -17.20
C LEU A 497 -11.32 -14.25 -18.52
N LEU A 498 -10.64 -14.33 -19.67
CA LEU A 498 -11.31 -14.44 -20.96
C LEU A 498 -12.14 -15.73 -21.10
N VAL A 499 -11.59 -16.87 -20.67
CA VAL A 499 -12.30 -18.16 -20.72
C VAL A 499 -13.56 -18.11 -19.88
N SER A 500 -13.47 -17.63 -18.63
CA SER A 500 -14.63 -17.56 -17.73
C SER A 500 -15.66 -16.49 -18.17
N PHE A 501 -15.20 -15.36 -18.71
CA PHE A 501 -16.08 -14.27 -19.15
C PHE A 501 -16.88 -14.61 -20.42
N PHE A 502 -16.32 -15.40 -21.33
CA PHE A 502 -16.98 -15.81 -22.58
C PHE A 502 -17.56 -17.23 -22.55
N ALA A 503 -17.54 -17.90 -21.38
CA ALA A 503 -17.94 -19.30 -21.26
C ALA A 503 -19.41 -19.56 -21.66
N ASP A 504 -20.30 -18.60 -21.42
CA ASP A 504 -21.73 -18.70 -21.74
C ASP A 504 -22.05 -18.58 -23.25
N GLY A 505 -21.06 -18.22 -24.08
CA GLY A 505 -21.21 -18.09 -25.54
C GLY A 505 -22.12 -16.95 -26.00
N THR A 506 -22.71 -16.18 -25.09
CA THR A 506 -23.68 -15.11 -25.41
C THR A 506 -22.98 -13.84 -25.90
N ARG A 507 -21.83 -13.51 -25.30
CA ARG A 507 -21.07 -12.28 -25.57
C ARG A 507 -20.20 -12.36 -26.83
N LEU A 508 -19.76 -13.58 -27.19
CA LEU A 508 -18.98 -13.84 -28.40
C LEU A 508 -19.47 -15.14 -29.06
N PRO A 509 -20.37 -15.05 -30.05
CA PRO A 509 -20.87 -16.22 -30.74
C PRO A 509 -19.73 -17.04 -31.35
N LYS A 510 -19.78 -18.37 -31.19
CA LYS A 510 -18.75 -19.34 -31.64
C LYS A 510 -17.43 -19.32 -30.86
N PHE A 511 -17.35 -18.62 -29.73
CA PHE A 511 -16.22 -18.78 -28.82
C PHE A 511 -16.27 -20.17 -28.15
N ASP A 512 -15.26 -21.00 -28.44
CA ASP A 512 -15.09 -22.30 -27.81
C ASP A 512 -14.03 -22.20 -26.72
N ALA A 513 -14.49 -22.06 -25.48
CA ALA A 513 -13.67 -21.94 -24.28
C ALA A 513 -12.71 -23.15 -24.12
N ALA A 514 -13.17 -24.36 -24.43
CA ALA A 514 -12.38 -25.58 -24.30
C ALA A 514 -11.26 -25.65 -25.36
N ARG A 515 -11.57 -25.28 -26.60
CA ARG A 515 -10.58 -25.17 -27.68
C ARG A 515 -9.57 -24.06 -27.41
N TYR A 516 -10.01 -22.92 -26.89
CA TYR A 516 -9.14 -21.82 -26.50
C TYR A 516 -8.18 -22.26 -25.38
N ARG A 517 -8.69 -22.86 -24.29
CA ARG A 517 -7.88 -23.37 -23.17
C ARG A 517 -6.83 -24.38 -23.65
N ARG A 518 -7.22 -25.33 -24.52
CA ARG A 518 -6.29 -26.32 -25.11
C ARG A 518 -5.16 -25.67 -25.90
N ARG A 519 -5.45 -24.65 -26.71
CA ARG A 519 -4.42 -23.93 -27.49
C ARG A 519 -3.42 -23.21 -26.58
N VAL A 520 -3.91 -22.56 -25.52
CA VAL A 520 -3.07 -21.84 -24.55
C VAL A 520 -2.15 -22.82 -23.82
N VAL A 521 -2.71 -23.91 -23.27
CA VAL A 521 -1.95 -24.94 -22.55
C VAL A 521 -0.91 -25.60 -23.46
N ALA A 522 -1.25 -25.94 -24.71
CA ALA A 522 -0.29 -26.51 -25.67
C ALA A 522 0.84 -25.55 -26.06
N SER A 523 0.56 -24.24 -26.11
CA SER A 523 1.59 -23.22 -26.34
C SER A 523 2.51 -23.07 -25.13
N LEU A 524 1.96 -23.08 -23.91
CA LEU A 524 2.72 -22.99 -22.66
C LEU A 524 3.60 -24.22 -22.43
N ALA A 525 3.08 -25.41 -22.70
CA ALA A 525 3.83 -26.67 -22.58
C ALA A 525 5.10 -26.66 -23.44
N ARG A 526 5.01 -26.20 -24.69
CA ARG A 526 6.18 -26.06 -25.58
C ARG A 526 7.21 -25.05 -25.07
N GLN A 527 6.77 -23.92 -24.50
CA GLN A 527 7.67 -22.91 -23.94
C GLN A 527 8.31 -23.38 -22.62
N ALA A 528 7.56 -24.12 -21.81
CA ALA A 528 8.03 -24.72 -20.58
C ALA A 528 9.08 -25.81 -20.85
N ALA A 529 8.85 -26.66 -21.86
CA ALA A 529 9.81 -27.68 -22.33
C ALA A 529 11.10 -27.04 -22.86
N ALA A 530 11.00 -25.88 -23.50
CA ALA A 530 12.15 -25.07 -23.93
C ALA A 530 12.91 -24.37 -22.77
N GLY A 531 12.60 -24.69 -21.50
CA GLY A 531 13.32 -24.19 -20.33
C GLY A 531 12.96 -22.76 -19.91
N GLN A 532 11.91 -22.14 -20.46
CA GLN A 532 11.51 -20.79 -20.08
C GLN A 532 10.89 -20.79 -18.68
N GLY A 533 11.60 -20.24 -17.69
CA GLY A 533 11.16 -20.22 -16.29
C GLY A 533 9.76 -19.62 -16.08
N ALA A 534 9.46 -18.50 -16.75
CA ALA A 534 8.13 -17.89 -16.67
C ALA A 534 7.02 -18.83 -17.19
N ALA A 535 7.26 -19.57 -18.29
CA ALA A 535 6.27 -20.50 -18.84
C ALA A 535 6.03 -21.70 -17.92
N ARG A 536 7.07 -22.21 -17.26
CA ARG A 536 6.96 -23.29 -16.26
C ARG A 536 6.12 -22.86 -15.06
N LEU A 537 6.34 -21.64 -14.58
CA LEU A 537 5.55 -21.05 -13.51
C LEU A 537 4.09 -20.80 -13.95
N THR A 538 3.85 -20.35 -15.18
CA THR A 538 2.49 -20.24 -15.74
C THR A 538 1.77 -21.59 -15.79
N THR A 539 2.47 -22.66 -16.18
CA THR A 539 1.93 -24.03 -16.19
C THR A 539 1.54 -24.48 -14.77
N LEU A 540 2.39 -24.21 -13.77
CA LEU A 540 2.08 -24.49 -12.37
C LEU A 540 0.79 -23.76 -11.93
N LEU A 541 0.66 -22.47 -12.25
CA LEU A 541 -0.55 -21.69 -11.93
C LEU A 541 -1.81 -22.28 -12.56
N HIS A 542 -1.75 -22.68 -13.84
CA HIS A 542 -2.87 -23.34 -14.51
C HIS A 542 -3.24 -24.68 -13.87
N HIS A 543 -2.26 -25.45 -13.41
CA HIS A 543 -2.50 -26.73 -12.77
C HIS A 543 -3.16 -26.57 -11.39
N VAL A 544 -2.66 -25.62 -10.57
CA VAL A 544 -3.27 -25.30 -9.27
C VAL A 544 -4.70 -24.78 -9.44
N TYR A 545 -4.94 -23.93 -10.44
CA TYR A 545 -6.28 -23.43 -10.77
C TYR A 545 -7.24 -24.55 -11.22
N ALA A 546 -6.77 -25.48 -12.05
CA ALA A 546 -7.58 -26.63 -12.50
C ALA A 546 -7.85 -27.63 -11.35
N GLY A 547 -6.94 -27.79 -10.40
CA GLY A 547 -7.14 -28.65 -9.23
C GLY A 547 -8.06 -28.04 -8.16
N ALA A 548 -8.47 -26.78 -8.31
CA ALA A 548 -9.35 -26.06 -7.39
C ALA A 548 -10.57 -25.46 -8.11
N GLU A 549 -11.11 -26.18 -9.10
CA GLU A 549 -12.17 -25.67 -10.00
C GLU A 549 -13.38 -25.07 -9.27
N ASP A 550 -13.79 -25.62 -8.13
CA ASP A 550 -14.94 -25.12 -7.34
C ASP A 550 -14.66 -23.79 -6.62
N GLU A 551 -13.39 -23.42 -6.44
CA GLU A 551 -12.97 -22.25 -5.66
C GLU A 551 -12.41 -21.11 -6.53
N GLY A 552 -12.28 -21.33 -7.85
CA GLY A 552 -11.81 -20.34 -8.81
C GLY A 552 -10.43 -19.79 -8.49
N LEU A 553 -10.27 -18.46 -8.50
CA LEU A 553 -8.98 -17.80 -8.25
C LEU A 553 -8.61 -17.67 -6.77
N ALA A 554 -9.56 -17.86 -5.85
CA ALA A 554 -9.36 -17.59 -4.42
C ALA A 554 -8.11 -18.29 -3.82
N PRO A 555 -7.81 -19.57 -4.12
CA PRO A 555 -6.65 -20.26 -3.56
C PRO A 555 -5.32 -19.65 -4.02
N LEU A 556 -5.23 -19.23 -5.29
CA LEU A 556 -4.04 -18.60 -5.83
C LEU A 556 -3.87 -17.18 -5.27
N LEU A 557 -4.96 -16.44 -5.10
CA LEU A 557 -4.93 -15.12 -4.49
C LEU A 557 -4.52 -15.17 -3.01
N GLU A 558 -4.95 -16.20 -2.28
CA GLU A 558 -4.52 -16.45 -0.90
C GLU A 558 -2.99 -16.67 -0.83
N GLN A 559 -2.45 -17.54 -1.70
CA GLN A 559 -0.99 -17.77 -1.76
C GLN A 559 -0.23 -16.54 -2.25
N LEU A 560 -0.82 -15.73 -3.13
CA LEU A 560 -0.23 -14.46 -3.53
C LEU A 560 -0.25 -13.45 -2.39
N ARG A 561 -1.29 -13.36 -1.56
CA ARG A 561 -1.36 -12.38 -0.46
C ARG A 561 -0.57 -12.82 0.78
N SER A 562 -0.56 -14.12 1.06
CA SER A 562 0.11 -14.71 2.23
C SER A 562 0.86 -15.98 1.83
N PRO A 563 1.99 -15.86 1.11
CA PRO A 563 2.72 -17.00 0.59
C PRO A 563 3.25 -17.89 1.72
N THR A 564 2.89 -19.16 1.66
CA THR A 564 3.37 -20.19 2.60
C THR A 564 4.83 -20.56 2.32
N GLY A 565 5.51 -21.21 3.27
CA GLY A 565 6.85 -21.76 3.05
C GLY A 565 6.88 -22.78 1.90
N THR A 566 5.85 -23.62 1.81
CA THR A 566 5.68 -24.60 0.72
C THR A 566 5.49 -23.91 -0.63
N TRP A 567 4.66 -22.87 -0.71
CA TRP A 567 4.50 -22.07 -1.94
C TRP A 567 5.83 -21.48 -2.42
N ARG A 568 6.59 -20.85 -1.53
CA ARG A 568 7.91 -20.29 -1.85
C ARG A 568 8.87 -21.34 -2.40
N PHE A 569 8.91 -22.52 -1.76
CA PHE A 569 9.72 -23.63 -2.20
C PHE A 569 9.31 -24.11 -3.60
N VAL A 570 8.01 -24.34 -3.82
CA VAL A 570 7.50 -24.83 -5.12
C VAL A 570 7.75 -23.83 -6.25
N VAL A 571 7.54 -22.53 -6.01
CA VAL A 571 7.83 -21.47 -7.02
C VAL A 571 9.31 -21.48 -7.40
N GLN A 572 10.22 -21.63 -6.41
CA GLN A 572 11.66 -21.72 -6.66
C GLN A 572 12.03 -22.97 -7.46
N GLN A 573 11.47 -24.13 -7.12
CA GLN A 573 11.70 -25.37 -7.85
C GLN A 573 11.16 -25.32 -9.28
N ALA A 574 10.03 -24.64 -9.50
CA ALA A 574 9.45 -24.46 -10.83
C ALA A 574 10.34 -23.62 -11.76
N LEU A 575 11.21 -22.77 -11.19
CA LEU A 575 12.13 -21.91 -11.93
C LEU A 575 13.51 -22.54 -12.14
N ALA A 576 13.93 -23.45 -11.26
CA ALA A 576 15.20 -24.17 -11.41
C ALA A 576 15.17 -25.05 -12.68
N PRO A 577 16.10 -24.89 -13.64
CA PRO A 577 16.09 -25.67 -14.89
C PRO A 577 16.15 -27.18 -14.60
N PRO A 578 15.49 -28.04 -15.40
CA PRO A 578 15.62 -29.48 -15.25
C PRO A 578 17.09 -29.89 -15.41
N ALA A 579 17.56 -30.83 -14.60
CA ALA A 579 18.94 -31.30 -14.62
C ALA A 579 19.32 -31.74 -16.05
N GLY A 580 20.30 -31.06 -16.67
CA GLY A 580 20.78 -31.38 -18.02
C GLY A 580 20.40 -30.39 -19.14
N ALA A 581 19.57 -29.37 -18.89
CA ALA A 581 19.20 -28.41 -19.92
C ALA A 581 20.34 -27.43 -20.27
N ARG A 582 20.90 -27.54 -21.49
CA ARG A 582 21.73 -26.47 -22.08
C ARG A 582 20.82 -25.35 -22.61
N PRO A 583 21.15 -24.07 -22.40
CA PRO A 583 20.44 -22.98 -23.06
C PRO A 583 20.72 -23.07 -24.58
N ILE A 584 19.69 -23.40 -25.36
CA ILE A 584 19.76 -23.40 -26.83
C ILE A 584 19.38 -22.01 -27.31
N ASP A 585 20.35 -21.28 -27.89
CA ASP A 585 20.05 -20.18 -28.80
C ASP A 585 19.26 -20.75 -29.98
N VAL A 586 18.06 -20.24 -30.21
CA VAL A 586 17.11 -20.76 -31.20
C VAL A 586 17.64 -20.59 -32.63
N PRO A 587 17.69 -21.66 -33.44
CA PRO A 587 17.26 -21.57 -34.83
C PRO A 587 15.94 -22.31 -35.03
N LYS A 588 15.12 -21.76 -35.93
CA LYS A 588 13.80 -22.25 -36.32
C LYS A 588 13.84 -23.76 -36.67
N ARG A 589 13.20 -24.62 -35.85
CA ARG A 589 12.81 -25.98 -36.29
C ARG A 589 11.47 -25.92 -37.02
N GLY A 590 11.40 -26.58 -38.18
CA GLY A 590 10.18 -26.73 -38.99
C GLY A 590 9.18 -27.71 -38.37
N PRO A 591 7.92 -27.72 -38.84
CA PRO A 591 6.87 -28.56 -38.28
C PRO A 591 7.06 -30.01 -38.73
N GLY A 592 7.37 -30.93 -37.81
CA GLY A 592 7.39 -32.37 -38.12
C GLY A 592 8.12 -33.30 -37.15
N GLU A 593 8.95 -32.81 -36.23
CA GLU A 593 9.68 -33.68 -35.30
C GLU A 593 8.91 -33.88 -33.98
N ALA A 594 8.73 -35.14 -33.59
CA ALA A 594 8.14 -35.53 -32.31
C ALA A 594 9.08 -35.17 -31.13
N PRO A 595 8.54 -34.80 -29.96
CA PRO A 595 9.34 -34.43 -28.80
C PRO A 595 10.11 -35.64 -28.23
N ALA A 596 11.35 -35.40 -27.77
CA ALA A 596 12.22 -36.41 -27.18
C ALA A 596 11.76 -36.78 -25.75
N GLU A 597 12.03 -38.02 -25.32
CA GLU A 597 11.59 -38.61 -24.04
C GLU A 597 12.01 -37.83 -22.77
N ASP A 598 13.03 -36.95 -22.86
CA ASP A 598 13.44 -36.06 -21.77
C ASP A 598 12.49 -34.86 -21.53
N GLU A 599 11.60 -34.53 -22.49
CA GLU A 599 10.62 -33.42 -22.34
C GLU A 599 9.50 -33.73 -21.33
N ASP A 600 9.25 -35.02 -21.02
CA ASP A 600 8.14 -35.47 -20.18
C ASP A 600 8.46 -35.39 -18.66
N ASP A 601 9.71 -35.64 -18.25
CA ASP A 601 10.13 -35.62 -16.84
C ASP A 601 9.98 -34.22 -16.20
N GLY A 602 10.25 -33.15 -16.96
CA GLY A 602 10.14 -31.77 -16.49
C GLY A 602 8.70 -31.34 -16.17
N LEU A 603 7.72 -31.74 -16.99
CA LEU A 603 6.30 -31.45 -16.80
C LEU A 603 5.70 -32.32 -15.68
N GLN A 604 6.08 -33.59 -15.60
CA GLN A 604 5.65 -34.50 -14.53
C GLN A 604 6.09 -34.00 -13.15
N ARG A 605 7.32 -33.47 -13.03
CA ARG A 605 7.79 -32.84 -11.79
C ARG A 605 6.98 -31.59 -11.41
N LEU A 606 6.57 -30.77 -12.39
CA LEU A 606 5.72 -29.59 -12.12
C LEU A 606 4.32 -29.99 -11.64
N HIS A 607 3.73 -31.04 -12.21
CA HIS A 607 2.46 -31.61 -11.74
C HIS A 607 2.59 -32.16 -10.31
N ALA A 608 3.64 -32.92 -10.03
CA ALA A 608 3.89 -33.43 -8.68
C ALA A 608 4.05 -32.31 -7.64
N LEU A 609 4.72 -31.20 -7.99
CA LEU A 609 4.83 -30.01 -7.15
C LEU A 609 3.49 -29.31 -6.91
N ALA A 610 2.63 -29.25 -7.93
CA ALA A 610 1.27 -28.71 -7.80
C ALA A 610 0.40 -29.57 -6.86
N ASP A 611 0.50 -30.90 -6.98
CA ASP A 611 -0.20 -31.84 -6.09
C ASP A 611 0.27 -31.72 -4.62
N VAL A 612 1.54 -31.36 -4.40
CA VAL A 612 2.05 -31.07 -3.06
C VAL A 612 1.36 -29.82 -2.48
N LEU A 613 1.15 -28.77 -3.28
CA LEU A 613 0.44 -27.56 -2.83
C LEU A 613 -1.02 -27.84 -2.48
N LEU A 614 -1.72 -28.59 -3.34
CA LEU A 614 -3.11 -28.98 -3.11
C LEU A 614 -3.26 -29.84 -1.84
N ARG A 615 -2.36 -30.82 -1.64
CA ARG A 615 -2.36 -31.67 -0.43
C ARG A 615 -2.02 -30.91 0.85
N ALA A 616 -1.00 -30.04 0.83
CA ALA A 616 -0.63 -29.23 1.99
C ALA A 616 -1.79 -28.35 2.46
N ARG A 617 -2.59 -27.83 1.52
CA ARG A 617 -3.80 -27.05 1.81
C ARG A 617 -4.89 -27.87 2.50
N THR A 618 -5.20 -29.06 1.99
CA THR A 618 -6.21 -29.95 2.62
C THR A 618 -5.83 -30.37 4.04
N SER A 619 -4.54 -30.57 4.31
CA SER A 619 -4.03 -30.87 5.67
C SER A 619 -4.11 -29.66 6.61
N SER A 620 -3.84 -28.45 6.12
CA SER A 620 -3.98 -27.21 6.89
C SER A 620 -5.44 -26.92 7.26
N GLN A 621 -6.37 -27.11 6.32
CA GLN A 621 -7.81 -26.97 6.55
C GLN A 621 -8.33 -28.03 7.54
N ARG A 622 -7.89 -29.30 7.45
CA ARG A 622 -8.23 -30.34 8.43
C ARG A 622 -7.73 -30.01 9.83
N ASN A 623 -6.50 -29.49 9.97
CA ASN A 623 -5.97 -29.08 11.27
C ASN A 623 -6.71 -27.87 11.86
N ALA A 624 -7.11 -26.89 11.04
CA ALA A 624 -7.92 -25.76 11.49
C ALA A 624 -9.31 -26.22 12.02
N ILE A 625 -9.93 -27.21 11.37
CA ILE A 625 -11.21 -27.80 11.81
C ILE A 625 -11.05 -28.60 13.12
N VAL A 626 -9.93 -29.31 13.30
CA VAL A 626 -9.63 -30.07 14.53
C VAL A 626 -9.33 -29.14 15.72
N ILE A 627 -8.63 -28.02 15.48
CA ILE A 627 -8.38 -27.00 16.51
C ILE A 627 -9.68 -26.26 16.87
N GLY A 628 -10.53 -25.95 15.88
CA GLY A 628 -11.86 -25.37 16.10
C GLY A 628 -12.79 -26.27 16.91
N LYS A 629 -12.78 -27.59 16.66
CA LYS A 629 -13.57 -28.56 17.44
C LYS A 629 -13.06 -28.75 18.87
N ARG A 630 -11.75 -28.66 19.12
CA ARG A 630 -11.19 -28.71 20.49
C ARG A 630 -11.47 -27.44 21.31
N ALA A 631 -11.63 -26.28 20.67
CA ALA A 631 -11.98 -25.03 21.35
C ALA A 631 -13.46 -24.98 21.80
N THR A 632 -14.35 -25.76 21.18
CA THR A 632 -15.78 -25.85 21.54
C THR A 632 -16.12 -26.96 22.54
N THR A 633 -15.15 -27.78 22.95
CA THR A 633 -15.34 -28.87 23.93
C THR A 633 -14.26 -28.85 25.01
N ALA A 634 -14.09 -27.71 25.66
CA ALA A 634 -13.51 -27.64 26.99
C ALA A 634 -14.60 -27.05 27.91
N PRO A 635 -14.98 -27.74 29.01
CA PRO A 635 -16.04 -27.28 29.91
C PRO A 635 -15.71 -25.96 30.59
#